data_AF-L8HFQ1-F1
#
_entry.id   AF-L8HFQ1-F1
#
_cell.length_a   1.000
_cell.length_b   1.000
_cell.length_c   1.000
_cell.angle_alpha   90.00
_cell.angle_beta   90.00
_cell.angle_gamma   90.00
#
_symmetry.space_group_name_H-M   'P 1'
#
loop_
_entity.id
_entity.type
_entity.pdbx_description
1 polymer ?
#
loop_
_entity_poly.entity_id
_entity_poly.type
_entity_poly.pdbx_seq_one_letter_code
_entity_poly.pdbx_strand_id
1 'polypeptide(L)'
;MDHLRKDEAHWDDVAGVWQRVSLEVPTGTTTDVASAVWWIQSGRSATPGPRLFADIRIPHRPPAQAAGGRGSSVSIPDILRQRASAGVLECVPLDPAAPLPPTTATPPTPVARCTWHCHLDYHPPSDDPDTGLAGFVDQLTMIETGVYSDYREIWIRRDEGHEQVTMELIEERPPSTPAHPEPAARPRRGVWVVSGRYFAQVVDRYVREEGSIGHRISTTPSPSLGDLLGHTWNLPEHQQRSAALLFVSCFGVIENDGDGEVWWVHKSTDPALEGTVLFATGGAATRRLEPIIIIASEPSHSRRSAATRLRETLPDGTTRLWAIHANTFQRDLFPASAAAAPHGAAHAARL
;
A
#
# COMPACT_ATOMS: atom_id res chain seq x y z
N MET A 1 3.70 -30.22 -17.09
CA MET A 1 3.23 -29.61 -15.84
C MET A 1 3.91 -30.38 -14.73
N ASP A 2 5.05 -29.88 -14.26
CA ASP A 2 5.73 -30.47 -13.11
C ASP A 2 4.85 -30.31 -11.89
N HIS A 3 4.60 -31.42 -11.20
CA HIS A 3 3.93 -31.42 -9.92
C HIS A 3 4.84 -30.71 -8.92
N LEU A 4 4.53 -29.44 -8.61
CA LEU A 4 5.02 -28.79 -7.40
C LEU A 4 4.78 -29.77 -6.23
N ARG A 5 5.87 -30.24 -5.62
CA ARG A 5 5.81 -31.11 -4.45
C ARG A 5 4.93 -30.40 -3.42
N LYS A 6 3.91 -31.09 -2.93
CA LYS A 6 3.02 -30.64 -1.85
C LYS A 6 3.75 -30.35 -0.53
N ASP A 7 5.06 -30.62 -0.46
CA ASP A 7 5.78 -30.75 0.80
C ASP A 7 6.71 -29.56 1.11
N GLU A 8 6.79 -28.53 0.25
CA GLU A 8 7.58 -27.34 0.51
C GLU A 8 6.76 -26.08 0.20
N ALA A 9 5.76 -25.78 1.03
CA ALA A 9 5.33 -24.40 1.17
C ALA A 9 6.55 -23.60 1.65
N HIS A 10 7.14 -22.81 0.76
CA HIS A 10 8.34 -22.04 1.06
C HIS A 10 7.88 -20.70 1.62
N TRP A 11 8.62 -20.10 2.56
CA TRP A 11 8.25 -18.79 3.12
C TRP A 11 8.43 -17.61 2.15
N ASP A 12 8.67 -17.91 0.87
CA ASP A 12 8.44 -16.96 -0.22
C ASP A 12 6.98 -16.95 -0.67
N ASP A 13 6.17 -17.94 -0.30
CA ASP A 13 4.74 -18.06 -0.58
C ASP A 13 3.90 -17.02 0.15
N VAL A 14 4.42 -16.34 1.19
CA VAL A 14 3.68 -15.21 1.79
C VAL A 14 3.59 -14.00 0.85
N ALA A 15 4.38 -13.98 -0.23
CA ALA A 15 4.28 -12.98 -1.27
C ALA A 15 2.90 -12.99 -1.95
N GLY A 16 2.55 -11.86 -2.55
CA GLY A 16 1.34 -11.72 -3.34
C GLY A 16 0.32 -10.83 -2.66
N VAL A 17 -0.95 -11.16 -2.90
CA VAL A 17 -2.09 -10.37 -2.44
C VAL A 17 -3.00 -11.25 -1.61
N TRP A 18 -3.33 -10.75 -0.44
CA TRP A 18 -4.13 -11.43 0.56
C TRP A 18 -5.33 -10.57 0.92
N GLN A 19 -6.48 -11.22 1.05
CA GLN A 19 -7.69 -10.60 1.58
C GLN A 19 -8.07 -11.29 2.88
N ARG A 20 -8.22 -10.52 3.95
CA ARG A 20 -8.72 -11.07 5.21
C ARG A 20 -10.21 -11.36 5.07
N VAL A 21 -10.62 -12.55 5.49
CA VAL A 21 -12.03 -12.97 5.48
C VAL A 21 -12.63 -13.09 6.88
N SER A 22 -11.79 -13.18 7.92
CA SER A 22 -12.22 -13.23 9.31
C SER A 22 -11.14 -12.69 10.25
N LEU A 23 -11.56 -12.04 11.32
CA LEU A 23 -10.75 -11.69 12.49
C LEU A 23 -11.51 -12.07 13.76
N GLU A 24 -10.82 -12.76 14.66
CA GLU A 24 -11.27 -13.10 16.01
C GLU A 24 -10.38 -12.44 17.06
N VAL A 25 -10.98 -11.70 18.02
CA VAL A 25 -10.28 -11.05 19.14
C VAL A 25 -11.20 -10.98 20.38
N PRO A 26 -10.97 -11.79 21.43
CA PRO A 26 -10.02 -12.90 21.51
C PRO A 26 -10.36 -14.05 20.54
N THR A 27 -9.44 -14.99 20.35
CA THR A 27 -9.68 -16.19 19.55
C THR A 27 -10.94 -16.93 20.01
N GLY A 28 -11.74 -17.40 19.05
CA GLY A 28 -13.05 -18.01 19.30
C GLY A 28 -14.20 -17.01 19.42
N THR A 29 -13.94 -15.71 19.32
CA THR A 29 -14.98 -14.67 19.22
C THR A 29 -14.92 -14.02 17.84
N THR A 30 -16.01 -14.02 17.08
CA THR A 30 -16.01 -13.32 15.78
C THR A 30 -16.10 -11.82 16.02
N THR A 31 -15.03 -11.10 15.69
CA THR A 31 -14.91 -9.66 16.01
C THR A 31 -15.11 -8.77 14.80
N ASP A 32 -14.57 -9.17 13.63
CA ASP A 32 -14.63 -8.30 12.46
C ASP A 32 -14.77 -9.07 11.14
N VAL A 33 -16.00 -9.07 10.63
CA VAL A 33 -16.36 -9.37 9.23
C VAL A 33 -16.85 -8.11 8.50
N ALA A 34 -16.74 -6.95 9.16
CA ALA A 34 -17.31 -5.69 8.73
C ALA A 34 -16.27 -4.80 8.02
N SER A 35 -15.00 -5.21 7.96
CA SER A 35 -13.93 -4.47 7.29
C SER A 35 -13.42 -5.22 6.06
N ALA A 36 -13.26 -4.50 4.95
CA ALA A 36 -12.44 -4.95 3.83
C ALA A 36 -10.97 -4.74 4.18
N VAL A 37 -10.24 -5.83 4.37
CA VAL A 37 -8.80 -5.81 4.65
C VAL A 37 -8.03 -6.46 3.52
N TRP A 38 -7.05 -5.74 3.01
CA TRP A 38 -6.18 -6.16 1.92
C TRP A 38 -4.72 -5.96 2.31
N TRP A 39 -3.94 -7.00 2.13
CA TRP A 39 -2.51 -7.01 2.38
C TRP A 39 -1.78 -7.42 1.11
N ILE A 40 -0.80 -6.63 0.69
CA ILE A 40 0.07 -6.92 -0.45
C ILE A 40 1.52 -6.95 0.01
N GLN A 41 2.24 -7.99 -0.41
CA GLN A 41 3.59 -8.29 0.06
C GLN A 41 4.49 -8.65 -1.10
N SER A 42 5.67 -8.03 -1.16
CA SER A 42 6.70 -8.50 -2.09
C SER A 42 7.42 -9.74 -1.57
N GLY A 43 7.70 -10.69 -2.46
CA GLY A 43 8.53 -11.85 -2.20
C GLY A 43 10.02 -11.50 -2.13
N ARG A 44 10.86 -12.54 -2.04
CA ARG A 44 12.30 -12.37 -2.24
C ARG A 44 12.56 -12.06 -3.71
N SER A 45 12.94 -10.82 -4.00
CA SER A 45 13.54 -10.49 -5.29
C SER A 45 14.87 -11.24 -5.44
N ALA A 46 15.20 -11.62 -6.67
CA ALA A 46 16.56 -12.10 -7.02
C ALA A 46 17.62 -11.01 -6.78
N THR A 47 17.19 -9.74 -6.72
CA THR A 47 18.03 -8.61 -6.30
C THR A 47 17.88 -8.40 -4.81
N PRO A 48 18.98 -8.20 -4.05
CA PRO A 48 18.91 -7.84 -2.65
C PRO A 48 18.03 -6.61 -2.43
N GLY A 49 17.00 -6.74 -1.60
CA GLY A 49 16.07 -5.65 -1.28
C GLY A 49 15.13 -6.05 -0.14
N PRO A 50 14.55 -5.06 0.56
CA PRO A 50 13.60 -5.34 1.63
C PRO A 50 12.32 -5.98 1.06
N ARG A 51 11.70 -6.86 1.85
CA ARG A 51 10.37 -7.42 1.57
C ARG A 51 9.32 -6.37 1.96
N LEU A 52 9.01 -5.44 1.05
CA LEU A 52 8.06 -4.36 1.34
C LEU A 52 6.61 -4.86 1.33
N PHE A 53 5.81 -4.24 2.19
CA PHE A 53 4.40 -4.58 2.34
C PHE A 53 3.53 -3.34 2.51
N ALA A 54 2.24 -3.50 2.19
CA ALA A 54 1.19 -2.56 2.50
C ALA A 54 -0.08 -3.30 2.93
N ASP A 55 -0.65 -2.89 4.06
CA ASP A 55 -1.93 -3.35 4.60
C ASP A 55 -2.91 -2.17 4.65
N ILE A 56 -4.16 -2.41 4.26
CA ILE A 56 -5.24 -1.43 4.32
C ILE A 56 -6.48 -2.08 4.92
N ARG A 57 -7.08 -1.41 5.91
CA ARG A 57 -8.30 -1.86 6.60
C ARG A 57 -9.37 -0.78 6.49
N ILE A 58 -10.34 -1.00 5.61
CA ILE A 58 -11.44 -0.07 5.36
C ILE A 58 -12.76 -0.69 5.81
N PRO A 59 -13.54 -0.03 6.68
CA PRO A 59 -14.89 -0.48 7.00
C PRO A 59 -15.70 -0.70 5.72
N HIS A 60 -16.50 -1.77 5.66
CA HIS A 60 -17.38 -2.04 4.55
C HIS A 60 -18.33 -0.86 4.36
N ARG A 61 -18.22 -0.25 3.19
CA ARG A 61 -19.14 0.80 2.73
C ARG A 61 -20.09 0.18 1.72
N PRO A 62 -21.35 0.65 1.66
CA PRO A 62 -22.18 0.41 0.50
C PRO A 62 -21.41 0.81 -0.77
N PRO A 63 -21.60 0.11 -1.90
CA PRO A 63 -21.05 0.56 -3.17
C PRO A 63 -21.43 2.03 -3.37
N ALA A 64 -20.45 2.89 -3.64
CA ALA A 64 -20.74 4.24 -4.04
C ALA A 64 -21.67 4.14 -5.26
N GLN A 65 -22.88 4.72 -5.18
CA GLN A 65 -23.80 4.69 -6.31
C GLN A 65 -23.08 5.33 -7.51
N ALA A 66 -22.73 4.49 -8.49
CA ALA A 66 -22.04 4.86 -9.70
C ALA A 66 -22.99 5.66 -10.60
N ALA A 67 -23.21 6.95 -10.30
CA ALA A 67 -23.71 7.96 -11.22
C ALA A 67 -23.87 9.31 -10.49
N GLY A 68 -22.96 10.27 -10.75
CA GLY A 68 -23.24 11.71 -10.68
C GLY A 68 -23.54 12.37 -9.33
N GLY A 69 -23.78 11.62 -8.26
CA GLY A 69 -24.00 12.16 -6.93
C GLY A 69 -22.69 12.49 -6.23
N ARG A 70 -22.39 13.78 -6.04
CA ARG A 70 -21.35 14.20 -5.09
C ARG A 70 -21.66 13.62 -3.71
N GLY A 71 -20.85 12.65 -3.29
CA GLY A 71 -20.79 12.16 -1.92
C GLY A 71 -21.71 10.98 -1.63
N SER A 72 -21.20 9.76 -1.83
CA SER A 72 -21.44 8.73 -0.81
C SER A 72 -20.92 9.31 0.50
N SER A 73 -21.81 9.80 1.37
CA SER A 73 -21.42 10.41 2.64
C SER A 73 -20.99 9.30 3.59
N VAL A 74 -19.78 8.79 3.40
CA VAL A 74 -19.14 7.89 4.37
C VAL A 74 -19.17 8.59 5.72
N SER A 75 -19.70 7.92 6.74
CA SER A 75 -19.87 8.50 8.06
C SER A 75 -18.51 8.86 8.69
N ILE A 76 -18.46 9.88 9.54
CA ILE A 76 -17.23 10.21 10.27
C ILE A 76 -16.73 9.02 11.11
N PRO A 77 -17.60 8.29 11.85
CA PRO A 77 -17.18 7.07 12.54
C PRO A 77 -16.50 6.03 11.63
N ASP A 78 -16.97 5.85 10.39
CA ASP A 78 -16.32 4.92 9.45
C ASP A 78 -14.97 5.43 8.98
N ILE A 79 -14.82 6.75 8.79
CA ILE A 79 -13.53 7.34 8.42
C ILE A 79 -12.51 7.19 9.55
N LEU A 80 -12.93 7.41 10.79
CA LEU A 80 -12.06 7.30 11.96
C LEU A 80 -11.65 5.86 12.31
N ARG A 81 -12.39 4.86 11.80
CA ARG A 81 -12.08 3.43 11.98
C ARG A 81 -11.12 2.87 10.93
N GLN A 82 -10.82 3.62 9.87
CA GLN A 82 -9.86 3.18 8.86
C GLN A 82 -8.48 2.99 9.45
N ARG A 83 -7.76 1.97 8.99
CA ARG A 83 -6.36 1.72 9.36
C ARG A 83 -5.55 1.38 8.12
N ALA A 84 -4.25 1.60 8.21
CA ALA A 84 -3.30 1.12 7.23
C ALA A 84 -1.93 0.99 7.88
N SER A 85 -1.10 0.11 7.35
CA SER A 85 0.31 0.05 7.68
C SER A 85 1.14 -0.28 6.43
N ALA A 86 2.40 0.09 6.46
CA ALA A 86 3.35 -0.29 5.42
C ALA A 86 4.77 -0.27 5.97
N GLY A 87 5.64 -1.12 5.41
CA GLY A 87 7.00 -1.22 5.90
C GLY A 87 7.71 -2.46 5.36
N VAL A 88 8.54 -3.05 6.21
CA VAL A 88 9.33 -4.24 5.87
C VAL A 88 8.81 -5.44 6.63
N LEU A 89 8.60 -6.55 5.91
CA LEU A 89 8.28 -7.83 6.51
C LEU A 89 9.55 -8.66 6.71
N GLU A 90 9.73 -9.14 7.93
CA GLU A 90 10.68 -10.19 8.24
C GLU A 90 9.92 -11.50 8.46
N CYS A 91 10.28 -12.56 7.73
CA CYS A 91 9.73 -13.90 7.94
C CYS A 91 10.82 -14.89 8.29
N VAL A 92 10.66 -15.56 9.42
CA VAL A 92 11.54 -16.61 9.89
C VAL A 92 10.77 -17.93 9.93
N PRO A 93 11.09 -18.88 9.04
CA PRO A 93 10.56 -20.25 9.12
C PRO A 93 10.80 -20.84 10.50
N LEU A 94 9.80 -21.47 11.11
CA LEU A 94 9.96 -22.21 12.35
C LEU A 94 10.13 -23.70 12.07
N ASP A 95 10.99 -24.35 12.86
CA ASP A 95 11.14 -25.80 12.85
C ASP A 95 9.82 -26.45 13.33
N PRO A 96 9.20 -27.34 12.53
CA PRO A 96 7.99 -28.05 12.94
C PRO A 96 8.13 -28.87 14.22
N ALA A 97 9.35 -29.27 14.59
CA ALA A 97 9.63 -30.01 15.83
C ALA A 97 9.87 -29.09 17.05
N ALA A 98 10.06 -27.78 16.84
CA ALA A 98 10.27 -26.85 17.94
C ALA A 98 8.94 -26.50 18.63
N PRO A 99 8.93 -26.31 19.96
CA PRO A 99 7.76 -25.78 20.66
C PRO A 99 7.39 -24.42 20.07
N LEU A 100 6.14 -24.28 19.63
CA LEU A 100 5.62 -22.99 19.19
C LEU A 100 5.50 -22.03 20.38
N PRO A 101 5.63 -20.71 20.15
CA PRO A 101 5.26 -19.72 21.16
C PRO A 101 3.84 -20.01 21.68
N PRO A 102 3.59 -19.76 22.97
CA PRO A 102 2.25 -19.92 23.53
C PRO A 102 1.29 -19.04 22.75
N THR A 103 0.36 -19.67 22.05
CA THR A 103 -0.70 -19.03 21.28
C THR A 103 -2.02 -19.68 21.67
N THR A 104 -3.11 -18.92 21.61
CA THR A 104 -4.45 -19.40 21.93
C THR A 104 -5.06 -20.25 20.81
N ALA A 105 -4.52 -20.16 19.60
CA ALA A 105 -4.76 -21.07 18.49
C ALA A 105 -3.44 -21.50 17.85
N THR A 106 -3.31 -22.80 17.54
CA THR A 106 -2.16 -23.32 16.80
C THR A 106 -2.37 -23.10 15.30
N PRO A 107 -1.55 -22.30 14.61
CA PRO A 107 -1.60 -22.20 13.16
C PRO A 107 -1.21 -23.54 12.50
N PRO A 108 -1.69 -23.82 11.28
CA PRO A 108 -1.34 -25.04 10.55
C PRO A 108 0.16 -25.04 10.20
N THR A 109 0.77 -26.22 10.16
CA THR A 109 2.17 -26.38 9.75
C THR A 109 2.29 -26.49 8.23
N PRO A 110 3.38 -25.97 7.62
CA PRO A 110 4.51 -25.27 8.25
C PRO A 110 4.13 -23.86 8.76
N VAL A 111 4.82 -23.40 9.82
CA VAL A 111 4.61 -22.10 10.48
C VAL A 111 5.86 -21.20 10.36
N ALA A 112 5.67 -19.90 10.17
CA ALA A 112 6.72 -18.91 10.33
C ALA A 112 6.30 -17.86 11.34
N ARG A 113 7.33 -17.27 11.95
CA ARG A 113 7.20 -16.00 12.63
C ARG A 113 7.32 -14.89 11.59
N CYS A 114 6.30 -14.07 11.53
CA CYS A 114 6.28 -12.83 10.75
C CYS A 114 6.40 -11.66 11.72
N THR A 115 7.32 -10.74 11.43
CA THR A 115 7.48 -9.48 12.15
C THR A 115 7.29 -8.33 11.15
N TRP A 116 6.30 -7.49 11.39
CA TRP A 116 5.99 -6.33 10.56
C TRP A 116 6.69 -5.09 11.13
N HIS A 117 7.76 -4.67 10.47
CA HIS A 117 8.48 -3.45 10.81
C HIS A 117 7.77 -2.27 10.14
N CYS A 118 6.66 -1.81 10.74
CA CYS A 118 5.81 -0.75 10.22
C CYS A 118 6.57 0.60 10.18
N HIS A 119 6.98 1.01 8.98
CA HIS A 119 7.53 2.36 8.73
C HIS A 119 6.43 3.43 8.73
N LEU A 120 5.22 3.00 8.38
CA LEU A 120 3.96 3.73 8.41
C LEU A 120 2.98 2.88 9.21
N ASP A 121 2.47 3.39 10.32
CA ASP A 121 1.49 2.68 11.14
C ASP A 121 0.37 3.62 11.57
N TYR A 122 -0.86 3.25 11.21
CA TYR A 122 -2.07 3.95 11.58
C TYR A 122 -3.04 3.06 12.37
N HIS A 123 -2.51 2.03 13.03
CA HIS A 123 -3.22 1.29 14.07
C HIS A 123 -3.21 2.07 15.39
N PRO A 124 -4.11 1.73 16.33
CA PRO A 124 -3.92 2.09 17.74
C PRO A 124 -2.49 1.81 18.21
N PRO A 125 -1.86 2.71 18.98
CA PRO A 125 -0.56 2.46 19.56
C PRO A 125 -0.54 1.16 20.37
N SER A 126 0.53 0.39 20.21
CA SER A 126 0.81 -0.84 20.95
C SER A 126 2.26 -0.81 21.42
N ASP A 127 2.51 -1.22 22.66
CA ASP A 127 3.87 -1.38 23.18
C ASP A 127 4.50 -2.70 22.71
N ASP A 128 3.68 -3.65 22.27
CA ASP A 128 4.13 -4.94 21.75
C ASP A 128 4.56 -4.84 20.29
N PRO A 129 5.64 -5.54 19.90
CA PRO A 129 6.02 -5.67 18.49
C PRO A 129 4.88 -6.27 17.67
N ASP A 130 4.70 -5.77 16.44
CA ASP A 130 3.76 -6.36 15.49
C ASP A 130 4.34 -7.69 14.99
N THR A 131 3.99 -8.77 15.68
CA THR A 131 4.54 -10.11 15.45
C THR A 131 3.44 -11.17 15.55
N GLY A 132 3.41 -12.03 14.54
CA GLY A 132 2.41 -13.08 14.36
C GLY A 132 3.05 -14.38 13.91
N LEU A 133 2.32 -15.47 14.09
CA LEU A 133 2.62 -16.75 13.50
C LEU A 133 1.70 -16.95 12.31
N ALA A 134 2.28 -17.11 11.12
CA ALA A 134 1.54 -17.41 9.90
C ALA A 134 1.72 -18.90 9.55
N GLY A 135 0.64 -19.56 9.16
CA GLY A 135 0.65 -20.94 8.68
C GLY A 135 -0.32 -21.14 7.52
N PHE A 136 0.05 -21.95 6.54
CA PHE A 136 -0.80 -22.25 5.39
C PHE A 136 -1.67 -23.49 5.65
N VAL A 137 -2.98 -23.35 5.47
CA VAL A 137 -3.90 -24.50 5.42
C VAL A 137 -3.76 -25.19 4.05
N ASP A 138 -3.66 -24.38 3.01
CA ASP A 138 -3.44 -24.77 1.62
C ASP A 138 -2.76 -23.60 0.87
N GLN A 139 -2.60 -23.72 -0.46
CA GLN A 139 -1.96 -22.68 -1.29
C GLN A 139 -2.73 -21.35 -1.33
N LEU A 140 -4.02 -21.36 -1.00
CA LEU A 140 -4.90 -20.20 -1.06
C LEU A 140 -5.24 -19.64 0.32
N THR A 141 -5.07 -20.41 1.39
CA THR A 141 -5.57 -20.07 2.71
C THR A 141 -4.44 -20.02 3.73
N MET A 142 -4.26 -18.86 4.35
CA MET A 142 -3.32 -18.64 5.44
C MET A 142 -4.08 -18.31 6.72
N ILE A 143 -3.63 -18.87 7.85
CA ILE A 143 -4.08 -18.49 9.18
C ILE A 143 -2.93 -17.77 9.87
N GLU A 144 -3.25 -16.62 10.45
CA GLU A 144 -2.33 -15.84 11.26
C GLU A 144 -2.84 -15.75 12.70
N THR A 145 -1.94 -15.86 13.67
CA THR A 145 -2.23 -15.71 15.10
C THR A 145 -1.21 -14.82 15.78
N GLY A 146 -1.64 -14.00 16.73
CA GLY A 146 -0.74 -13.09 17.45
C GLY A 146 0.24 -13.81 18.37
N VAL A 147 1.49 -13.31 18.44
CA VAL A 147 2.48 -13.76 19.43
C VAL A 147 2.28 -13.06 20.77
N TYR A 148 1.93 -11.78 20.75
CA TYR A 148 1.78 -10.94 21.94
C TYR A 148 0.32 -10.59 22.28
N SER A 149 -0.61 -10.91 21.38
CA SER A 149 -2.03 -10.68 21.57
C SER A 149 -2.85 -11.88 21.13
N ASP A 150 -3.97 -12.11 21.80
CA ASP A 150 -4.90 -13.18 21.48
C ASP A 150 -5.78 -12.76 20.30
N TYR A 151 -5.34 -13.11 19.09
CA TYR A 151 -6.16 -12.98 17.90
C TYR A 151 -5.94 -14.12 16.91
N ARG A 152 -6.90 -14.27 16.00
CA ARG A 152 -6.82 -15.17 14.85
C ARG A 152 -7.38 -14.49 13.60
N GLU A 153 -6.56 -14.40 12.55
CA GLU A 153 -6.95 -13.89 11.24
C GLU A 153 -6.93 -15.02 10.20
N ILE A 154 -7.93 -15.03 9.32
CA ILE A 154 -7.97 -15.94 8.15
C ILE A 154 -7.82 -15.09 6.89
N TRP A 155 -6.86 -15.48 6.06
CA TRP A 155 -6.48 -14.80 4.85
C TRP A 155 -6.67 -15.70 3.63
N ILE A 156 -7.26 -15.15 2.57
CA ILE A 156 -7.42 -15.81 1.28
C ILE A 156 -6.54 -15.11 0.25
N ARG A 157 -5.70 -15.89 -0.43
CA ARG A 157 -4.83 -15.44 -1.50
C ARG A 157 -5.65 -15.03 -2.72
N ARG A 158 -5.28 -13.91 -3.31
CA ARG A 158 -5.89 -13.31 -4.51
C ARG A 158 -4.90 -13.20 -5.66
N ASP A 159 -3.61 -13.22 -5.35
CA ASP A 159 -2.49 -13.25 -6.29
C ASP A 159 -1.30 -13.93 -5.62
N GLU A 160 -0.50 -14.68 -6.38
CA GLU A 160 0.65 -15.44 -5.87
C GLU A 160 1.94 -14.65 -5.75
N GLY A 161 1.99 -13.38 -6.19
CA GLY A 161 3.23 -12.63 -6.14
C GLY A 161 4.11 -12.78 -7.37
N HIS A 162 3.55 -13.24 -8.48
CA HIS A 162 4.25 -13.21 -9.77
C HIS A 162 4.26 -11.78 -10.30
N GLU A 163 5.39 -11.34 -10.87
CA GLU A 163 5.58 -9.98 -11.37
C GLU A 163 5.37 -8.93 -10.27
N GLN A 164 6.44 -8.59 -9.55
CA GLN A 164 6.35 -7.61 -8.47
C GLN A 164 7.25 -6.40 -8.71
N VAL A 165 6.71 -5.24 -8.34
CA VAL A 165 7.47 -4.00 -8.19
C VAL A 165 7.20 -3.43 -6.82
N THR A 166 8.28 -3.04 -6.16
CA THR A 166 8.23 -2.30 -4.91
C THR A 166 8.90 -0.97 -5.06
N MET A 167 8.29 0.04 -4.43
CA MET A 167 8.70 1.41 -4.52
C MET A 167 8.65 2.08 -3.15
N GLU A 168 9.67 2.89 -2.85
CA GLU A 168 9.71 3.76 -1.68
C GLU A 168 9.69 5.23 -2.10
N LEU A 169 8.92 6.05 -1.40
CA LEU A 169 8.89 7.49 -1.64
C LEU A 169 10.19 8.11 -1.13
N ILE A 170 10.96 8.70 -2.05
CA ILE A 170 12.21 9.39 -1.74
C ILE A 170 11.95 10.86 -1.46
N GLU A 171 11.03 11.46 -2.23
CA GLU A 171 10.81 12.91 -2.22
C GLU A 171 9.36 13.24 -2.61
N GLU A 172 8.75 14.20 -1.90
CA GLU A 172 7.51 14.85 -2.31
C GLU A 172 7.78 16.35 -2.37
N ARG A 173 7.45 16.97 -3.51
CA ARG A 173 7.53 18.43 -3.69
C ARG A 173 6.13 18.98 -3.93
N PRO A 174 5.65 19.93 -3.11
CA PRO A 174 4.38 20.61 -3.38
C PRO A 174 4.45 21.40 -4.70
N PRO A 175 3.30 21.79 -5.27
CA PRO A 175 3.27 22.60 -6.48
C PRO A 175 4.01 23.91 -6.27
N SER A 176 4.81 24.32 -7.26
CA SER A 176 5.53 25.60 -7.26
C SER A 176 4.56 26.75 -7.55
N THR A 177 3.61 27.00 -6.64
CA THR A 177 2.70 28.15 -6.73
C THR A 177 2.95 29.13 -5.58
N PRO A 178 2.79 30.45 -5.81
CA PRO A 178 2.98 31.46 -4.76
C PRO A 178 2.06 31.27 -3.54
N ALA A 179 0.96 30.52 -3.68
CA ALA A 179 -0.02 30.25 -2.62
C ALA A 179 0.39 29.13 -1.65
N HIS A 180 1.39 28.31 -1.99
CA HIS A 180 1.92 27.23 -1.15
C HIS A 180 3.44 27.34 -1.01
N PRO A 181 3.95 28.37 -0.30
CA PRO A 181 5.38 28.70 -0.34
C PRO A 181 6.27 27.81 0.54
N GLU A 182 5.71 26.97 1.42
CA GLU A 182 6.52 26.27 2.42
C GLU A 182 6.59 24.76 2.20
N PRO A 183 7.81 24.18 2.16
CA PRO A 183 7.99 22.74 2.14
C PRO A 183 7.44 22.14 3.44
N ALA A 184 7.03 20.86 3.38
CA ALA A 184 6.63 20.13 4.58
C ALA A 184 7.77 20.16 5.61
N ALA A 185 7.45 20.37 6.88
CA ALA A 185 8.41 20.37 7.97
C ALA A 185 9.16 19.04 8.14
N ARG A 186 8.59 17.94 7.65
CA ARG A 186 9.30 16.68 7.46
C ARG A 186 8.99 16.06 6.09
N PRO A 187 9.96 15.40 5.45
CA PRO A 187 9.70 14.57 4.28
C PRO A 187 8.67 13.48 4.61
N ARG A 188 7.69 13.27 3.72
CA ARG A 188 6.77 12.14 3.84
C ARG A 188 7.46 10.86 3.42
N ARG A 189 7.14 9.79 4.12
CA ARG A 189 7.44 8.43 3.70
C ARG A 189 6.31 7.86 2.87
N GLY A 190 6.60 6.84 2.09
CA GLY A 190 5.59 6.15 1.30
C GLY A 190 6.13 4.81 0.83
N VAL A 191 5.23 3.84 0.74
CA VAL A 191 5.49 2.52 0.20
C VAL A 191 4.44 2.24 -0.86
N TRP A 192 4.87 1.70 -1.99
CA TRP A 192 3.98 1.27 -3.05
C TRP A 192 4.42 -0.10 -3.54
N VAL A 193 3.51 -1.07 -3.44
CA VAL A 193 3.71 -2.45 -3.86
C VAL A 193 2.76 -2.77 -5.00
N VAL A 194 3.28 -3.42 -6.03
CA VAL A 194 2.55 -3.97 -7.17
C VAL A 194 2.82 -5.46 -7.23
N SER A 195 1.78 -6.26 -7.44
CA SER A 195 1.83 -7.72 -7.53
C SER A 195 0.84 -8.21 -8.56
N GLY A 196 1.35 -8.70 -9.70
CA GLY A 196 0.53 -9.06 -10.85
C GLY A 196 -0.37 -7.90 -11.26
N ARG A 197 -1.68 -8.11 -11.15
CA ARG A 197 -2.71 -7.10 -11.50
C ARG A 197 -3.18 -6.24 -10.32
N TYR A 198 -2.53 -6.30 -9.18
CA TYR A 198 -2.95 -5.58 -7.98
C TYR A 198 -1.88 -4.59 -7.55
N PHE A 199 -2.31 -3.53 -6.86
CA PHE A 199 -1.40 -2.60 -6.22
C PHE A 199 -1.96 -2.12 -4.88
N ALA A 200 -1.06 -1.72 -3.98
CA ALA A 200 -1.39 -0.84 -2.87
C ALA A 200 -0.33 0.25 -2.69
N GLN A 201 -0.79 1.44 -2.35
CA GLN A 201 0.05 2.61 -2.08
C GLN A 201 -0.32 3.16 -0.70
N VAL A 202 0.68 3.39 0.15
CA VAL A 202 0.52 4.04 1.45
C VAL A 202 1.48 5.22 1.51
N VAL A 203 0.98 6.41 1.84
CA VAL A 203 1.76 7.65 1.92
C VAL A 203 1.50 8.32 3.26
N ASP A 204 2.58 8.75 3.93
CA ASP A 204 2.56 9.27 5.29
C ASP A 204 1.59 10.47 5.47
N ARG A 205 1.28 10.88 6.69
CA ARG A 205 0.56 12.14 6.93
C ARG A 205 1.37 13.34 6.41
N TYR A 206 0.68 14.27 5.76
CA TYR A 206 1.29 15.56 5.45
C TYR A 206 1.47 16.37 6.74
N VAL A 207 2.71 16.75 7.06
CA VAL A 207 3.06 17.58 8.21
C VAL A 207 3.68 18.87 7.71
N ARG A 208 2.87 19.95 7.73
CA ARG A 208 3.29 21.24 7.19
C ARG A 208 4.34 21.90 8.09
N GLU A 209 4.04 21.99 9.37
CA GLU A 209 4.84 22.69 10.38
C GLU A 209 4.65 22.04 11.75
N GLU A 210 5.56 22.34 12.68
CA GLU A 210 5.38 22.00 14.09
C GLU A 210 4.09 22.63 14.62
N GLY A 211 3.29 21.85 15.36
CA GLY A 211 1.98 22.28 15.85
C GLY A 211 0.83 22.17 14.83
N SER A 212 1.10 21.91 13.55
CA SER A 212 0.06 21.55 12.58
C SER A 212 -0.75 20.33 13.04
N ILE A 213 -1.97 20.16 12.53
CA ILE A 213 -2.83 19.03 12.92
C ILE A 213 -2.16 17.67 12.64
N GLY A 214 -1.44 17.53 11.53
CA GLY A 214 -0.68 16.32 11.20
C GLY A 214 0.47 16.07 12.19
N HIS A 215 1.18 17.13 12.60
CA HIS A 215 2.20 17.06 13.65
C HIS A 215 1.60 16.60 14.96
N ARG A 216 0.53 17.25 15.42
CA ARG A 216 -0.14 16.94 16.69
C ARG A 216 -0.66 15.51 16.73
N ILE A 217 -1.24 15.01 15.64
CA ILE A 217 -1.72 13.62 15.56
C ILE A 217 -0.54 12.65 15.73
N SER A 218 0.60 12.97 15.12
CA SER A 218 1.78 12.11 15.14
C SER A 218 2.50 12.09 16.51
N THR A 219 2.26 13.08 17.37
CA THR A 219 2.98 13.23 18.64
C THR A 219 2.10 13.09 19.88
N THR A 220 0.77 13.03 19.72
CA THR A 220 -0.16 12.89 20.85
C THR A 220 -0.51 11.42 21.05
N PRO A 221 -0.19 10.80 22.19
CA PRO A 221 -0.66 9.45 22.50
C PRO A 221 -2.18 9.42 22.59
N SER A 222 -2.82 8.47 21.89
CA SER A 222 -4.24 8.21 22.01
C SER A 222 -4.56 6.79 21.56
N PRO A 223 -5.53 6.10 22.20
CA PRO A 223 -5.94 4.75 21.82
C PRO A 223 -6.55 4.66 20.41
N SER A 224 -7.03 5.76 19.83
CA SER A 224 -7.49 5.78 18.45
C SER A 224 -7.59 7.19 17.89
N LEU A 225 -7.59 7.30 16.56
CA LEU A 225 -7.82 8.60 15.92
C LEU A 225 -9.19 9.19 16.28
N GLY A 226 -10.22 8.36 16.46
CA GLY A 226 -11.55 8.81 16.86
C GLY A 226 -11.59 9.37 18.27
N ASP A 227 -10.90 8.73 19.22
CA ASP A 227 -10.74 9.24 20.58
C ASP A 227 -9.98 10.57 20.60
N LEU A 228 -8.88 10.65 19.85
CA LEU A 228 -8.09 11.88 19.76
C LEU A 228 -8.88 13.06 19.19
N LEU A 229 -9.49 12.87 18.01
CA LEU A 229 -10.14 13.97 17.28
C LEU A 229 -11.52 14.30 17.85
N GLY A 230 -12.27 13.29 18.30
CA GLY A 230 -13.64 13.43 18.77
C GLY A 230 -13.76 13.71 20.27
N HIS A 231 -13.04 12.99 21.12
CA HIS A 231 -13.14 13.17 22.57
C HIS A 231 -12.09 14.12 23.13
N THR A 232 -10.81 13.88 22.82
CA THR A 232 -9.70 14.66 23.42
C THR A 232 -9.68 16.09 22.89
N TRP A 233 -9.78 16.29 21.57
CA TRP A 233 -9.74 17.62 20.96
C TRP A 233 -11.12 18.21 20.70
N ASN A 234 -12.17 17.40 20.77
CA ASN A 234 -13.56 17.81 20.52
C ASN A 234 -13.72 18.64 19.23
N LEU A 235 -13.06 18.19 18.15
CA LEU A 235 -13.11 18.90 16.88
C LEU A 235 -14.50 18.76 16.24
N PRO A 236 -15.00 19.79 15.53
CA PRO A 236 -16.18 19.64 14.69
C PRO A 236 -15.99 18.55 13.62
N GLU A 237 -17.06 17.86 13.23
CA GLU A 237 -17.02 16.73 12.27
C GLU A 237 -16.25 17.02 10.97
N HIS A 238 -16.42 18.21 10.39
CA HIS A 238 -15.72 18.59 9.17
C HIS A 238 -14.19 18.67 9.37
N GLN A 239 -13.73 19.07 10.54
CA GLN A 239 -12.30 19.09 10.88
C GLN A 239 -11.79 17.68 11.19
N GLN A 240 -12.59 16.84 11.87
CA GLN A 240 -12.25 15.43 12.07
C GLN A 240 -12.05 14.72 10.74
N ARG A 241 -12.94 14.96 9.76
CA ARG A 241 -12.82 14.43 8.40
C ARG A 241 -11.50 14.84 7.75
N SER A 242 -11.22 16.14 7.68
CA SER A 242 -10.00 16.64 7.05
C SER A 242 -8.74 16.11 7.72
N ALA A 243 -8.76 15.97 9.05
CA ALA A 243 -7.65 15.44 9.83
C ALA A 243 -7.41 13.94 9.62
N ALA A 244 -8.50 13.17 9.51
CA ALA A 244 -8.41 11.73 9.27
C ALA A 244 -7.84 11.39 7.88
N LEU A 245 -8.10 12.25 6.90
CA LEU A 245 -7.65 12.09 5.51
C LEU A 245 -6.23 12.63 5.24
N LEU A 246 -5.46 12.98 6.27
CA LEU A 246 -4.10 13.50 6.09
C LEU A 246 -3.08 12.47 5.61
N PHE A 247 -3.35 11.18 5.83
CA PHE A 247 -2.61 10.08 5.21
C PHE A 247 -3.48 9.44 4.13
N VAL A 248 -2.82 8.88 3.11
CA VAL A 248 -3.52 8.23 2.01
C VAL A 248 -3.02 6.80 1.91
N SER A 249 -3.95 5.86 2.01
CA SER A 249 -3.74 4.47 1.63
C SER A 249 -4.79 4.07 0.60
N CYS A 250 -4.39 3.36 -0.43
CA CYS A 250 -5.29 2.78 -1.40
C CYS A 250 -4.84 1.39 -1.84
N PHE A 251 -5.84 0.58 -2.21
CA PHE A 251 -5.69 -0.72 -2.85
C PHE A 251 -6.51 -0.72 -4.13
N GLY A 252 -5.97 -1.35 -5.17
CA GLY A 252 -6.60 -1.34 -6.48
C GLY A 252 -6.14 -2.46 -7.40
N VAL A 253 -6.66 -2.40 -8.62
CA VAL A 253 -6.35 -3.34 -9.70
C VAL A 253 -5.86 -2.61 -10.94
N ILE A 254 -5.02 -3.29 -11.70
CA ILE A 254 -4.52 -2.89 -12.99
C ILE A 254 -5.29 -3.70 -14.03
N GLU A 255 -5.93 -3.02 -14.97
CA GLU A 255 -6.70 -3.64 -16.06
C GLU A 255 -6.15 -3.17 -17.39
N ASN A 256 -6.22 -4.02 -18.41
CA ASN A 256 -5.91 -3.61 -19.77
C ASN A 256 -7.22 -3.31 -20.49
N ASP A 257 -7.40 -2.07 -20.98
CA ASP A 257 -8.62 -1.62 -21.67
C ASP A 257 -8.52 -1.70 -23.21
N GLY A 258 -7.42 -2.26 -23.73
CA GLY A 258 -7.10 -2.34 -25.15
C GLY A 258 -6.18 -1.22 -25.63
N ASP A 259 -6.26 -0.03 -25.01
CA ASP A 259 -5.44 1.15 -25.33
C ASP A 259 -4.29 1.33 -24.33
N GLY A 260 -4.34 0.67 -23.18
CA GLY A 260 -3.28 0.67 -22.20
C GLY A 260 -3.65 -0.05 -20.90
N GLU A 261 -2.83 0.18 -19.88
CA GLU A 261 -3.11 -0.25 -18.52
C GLU A 261 -3.81 0.89 -17.77
N VAL A 262 -4.89 0.55 -17.07
CA VAL A 262 -5.73 1.44 -16.26
C VAL A 262 -5.71 0.95 -14.82
N TRP A 263 -5.37 1.85 -13.89
CA TRP A 263 -5.17 1.53 -12.49
C TRP A 263 -6.36 2.00 -11.68
N TRP A 264 -7.28 1.09 -11.38
CA TRP A 264 -8.52 1.39 -10.65
C TRP A 264 -8.32 1.29 -9.14
N VAL A 265 -8.71 2.32 -8.41
CA VAL A 265 -8.76 2.27 -6.95
C VAL A 265 -10.03 1.57 -6.49
N HIS A 266 -9.88 0.44 -5.80
CA HIS A 266 -11.00 -0.32 -5.26
C HIS A 266 -11.34 0.06 -3.82
N LYS A 267 -10.31 0.33 -3.01
CA LYS A 267 -10.44 0.71 -1.60
C LYS A 267 -9.48 1.84 -1.28
N SER A 268 -9.94 2.81 -0.49
CA SER A 268 -9.06 3.88 -0.02
C SER A 268 -9.52 4.49 1.30
N THR A 269 -8.54 4.97 2.04
CA THR A 269 -8.76 5.83 3.21
C THR A 269 -9.43 7.14 2.82
N ASP A 270 -9.16 7.65 1.62
CA ASP A 270 -9.95 8.73 1.01
C ASP A 270 -11.11 8.14 0.18
N PRO A 271 -12.36 8.21 0.67
CA PRO A 271 -13.50 7.66 -0.07
C PRO A 271 -13.70 8.27 -1.45
N ALA A 272 -13.20 9.49 -1.69
CA ALA A 272 -13.32 10.14 -2.99
C ALA A 272 -12.46 9.48 -4.07
N LEU A 273 -11.47 8.67 -3.69
CA LEU A 273 -10.63 7.93 -4.62
C LEU A 273 -11.26 6.58 -5.04
N GLU A 274 -12.19 6.02 -4.27
CA GLU A 274 -12.79 4.72 -4.59
C GLU A 274 -13.59 4.77 -5.91
N GLY A 275 -13.29 3.85 -6.82
CA GLY A 275 -13.88 3.80 -8.17
C GLY A 275 -13.25 4.78 -9.16
N THR A 276 -12.17 5.46 -8.81
CA THR A 276 -11.44 6.36 -9.72
C THR A 276 -10.26 5.69 -10.38
N VAL A 277 -9.85 6.22 -11.55
CA VAL A 277 -8.62 5.83 -12.23
C VAL A 277 -7.46 6.60 -11.63
N LEU A 278 -6.54 5.89 -10.97
CA LEU A 278 -5.32 6.45 -10.43
C LEU A 278 -4.35 6.83 -11.55
N PHE A 279 -4.10 5.90 -12.48
CA PHE A 279 -3.17 6.04 -13.60
C PHE A 279 -3.75 5.39 -14.86
N ALA A 280 -3.41 5.91 -16.03
CA ALA A 280 -3.71 5.30 -17.32
C ALA A 280 -2.57 5.59 -18.31
N THR A 281 -2.10 4.59 -19.03
CA THR A 281 -0.97 4.75 -19.97
C THR A 281 -1.35 5.39 -21.31
N GLY A 282 -2.64 5.53 -21.62
CA GLY A 282 -3.14 6.04 -22.92
C GLY A 282 -4.30 7.06 -22.86
N GLY A 283 -4.68 7.57 -21.67
CA GLY A 283 -5.91 8.36 -21.52
C GLY A 283 -5.92 9.42 -20.42
N ALA A 284 -7.11 9.93 -20.10
CA ALA A 284 -7.33 10.94 -19.05
C ALA A 284 -7.23 10.32 -17.64
N ALA A 285 -6.01 10.11 -17.16
CA ALA A 285 -5.73 9.66 -15.79
C ALA A 285 -5.86 10.81 -14.77
N THR A 286 -6.21 10.50 -13.51
CA THR A 286 -6.15 11.50 -12.44
C THR A 286 -4.72 11.87 -12.07
N ARG A 287 -3.77 10.94 -12.22
CA ARG A 287 -2.34 11.17 -11.97
C ARG A 287 -1.52 10.75 -13.18
N ARG A 288 -0.34 11.37 -13.33
CA ARG A 288 0.62 11.02 -14.39
C ARG A 288 1.85 10.34 -13.82
N LEU A 289 2.29 9.28 -14.49
CA LEU A 289 3.52 8.56 -14.17
C LEU A 289 4.54 8.74 -15.28
N GLU A 290 5.76 9.10 -14.90
CA GLU A 290 6.86 9.32 -15.82
C GLU A 290 8.11 8.59 -15.32
N PRO A 291 8.70 7.68 -16.11
CA PRO A 291 9.96 7.05 -15.75
C PRO A 291 11.09 8.09 -15.80
N ILE A 292 11.93 8.11 -14.78
CA ILE A 292 13.17 8.88 -14.74
C ILE A 292 14.33 7.89 -14.72
N ILE A 293 14.99 7.75 -15.87
CA ILE A 293 16.21 6.97 -16.00
C ILE A 293 17.36 7.87 -15.56
N ILE A 294 17.91 7.62 -14.37
CA ILE A 294 19.15 8.28 -13.93
C ILE A 294 20.31 7.38 -14.30
N ILE A 295 21.04 7.77 -15.35
CA ILE A 295 22.31 7.13 -15.69
C ILE A 295 23.36 7.69 -14.72
N ALA A 296 23.56 6.99 -13.59
CA ALA A 296 24.67 7.30 -12.71
C ALA A 296 25.99 6.93 -13.42
N SER A 297 26.77 7.94 -13.79
CA SER A 297 28.13 7.74 -14.27
C SER A 297 29.06 7.56 -13.07
N GLU A 298 29.21 6.33 -12.57
CA GLU A 298 30.31 6.05 -11.63
C GLU A 298 31.63 5.86 -12.41
N PRO A 299 32.73 6.52 -12.00
CA PRO A 299 34.03 6.38 -12.61
C PRO A 299 34.79 5.20 -11.98
N SER A 300 34.33 3.96 -12.15
CA SER A 300 35.18 2.74 -12.13
C SER A 300 34.32 1.49 -12.31
N HIS A 301 34.76 0.60 -13.21
CA HIS A 301 34.60 -0.86 -13.41
C HIS A 301 33.60 -1.74 -12.59
N SER A 302 32.73 -1.22 -11.73
CA SER A 302 31.58 -1.92 -11.17
C SER A 302 30.39 -1.83 -12.14
N ARG A 303 29.56 -2.87 -12.20
CA ARG A 303 28.38 -2.91 -13.08
C ARG A 303 27.50 -1.68 -12.82
N ARG A 304 27.21 -0.90 -13.86
CA ARG A 304 26.22 0.18 -13.83
C ARG A 304 24.87 -0.41 -13.42
N SER A 305 24.42 -0.15 -12.19
CA SER A 305 23.02 -0.29 -11.84
C SER A 305 22.35 1.04 -12.16
N ALA A 306 21.51 1.09 -13.19
CA ALA A 306 20.66 2.25 -13.42
C ALA A 306 19.63 2.30 -12.29
N ALA A 307 19.76 3.28 -11.39
CA ALA A 307 18.72 3.54 -10.40
C ALA A 307 17.49 4.05 -11.16
N THR A 308 16.49 3.19 -11.30
CA THR A 308 15.24 3.55 -11.96
C THR A 308 14.37 4.26 -10.93
N ARG A 309 13.97 5.49 -11.25
CA ARG A 309 13.04 6.26 -10.42
C ARG A 309 11.75 6.48 -11.19
N LEU A 310 10.66 6.65 -10.44
CA LEU A 310 9.35 6.96 -10.99
C LEU A 310 8.89 8.31 -10.44
N ARG A 311 8.47 9.21 -11.33
CA ARG A 311 7.85 10.47 -10.95
C ARG A 311 6.34 10.37 -11.10
N GLU A 312 5.62 10.64 -10.02
CA GLU A 312 4.17 10.78 -9.97
C GLU A 312 3.81 12.27 -9.86
N THR A 313 2.88 12.74 -10.68
CA THR A 313 2.33 14.12 -10.56
C THR A 313 0.84 14.05 -10.23
N LEU A 314 0.46 14.69 -9.12
CA LEU A 314 -0.91 14.78 -8.61
C LEU A 314 -1.70 15.91 -9.30
N PRO A 315 -3.05 15.90 -9.24
CA PRO A 315 -3.88 16.96 -9.83
C PRO A 315 -3.58 18.38 -9.35
N ASP A 316 -3.14 18.53 -8.10
CA ASP A 316 -2.78 19.81 -7.50
C ASP A 316 -1.38 20.31 -7.93
N GLY A 317 -0.65 19.52 -8.73
CA GLY A 317 0.71 19.81 -9.17
C GLY A 317 1.80 19.34 -8.21
N THR A 318 1.45 18.69 -7.09
CA THR A 318 2.42 18.01 -6.22
C THR A 318 3.12 16.90 -7.01
N THR A 319 4.44 16.84 -6.91
CA THR A 319 5.25 15.77 -7.52
C THR A 319 5.83 14.86 -6.46
N ARG A 320 5.83 13.55 -6.71
CA ARG A 320 6.43 12.52 -5.88
C ARG A 320 7.46 11.75 -6.68
N LEU A 321 8.61 11.47 -6.06
CA LEU A 321 9.69 10.69 -6.64
C LEU A 321 9.85 9.39 -5.85
N TRP A 322 9.73 8.28 -6.56
CA TRP A 322 9.75 6.93 -6.02
C TRP A 322 11.03 6.20 -6.45
N ALA A 323 11.72 5.55 -5.53
CA ALA A 323 12.80 4.59 -5.80
C ALA A 323 12.19 3.24 -6.11
N ILE A 324 12.62 2.57 -7.18
CA ILE A 324 12.20 1.20 -7.50
C ILE A 324 13.24 0.21 -6.96
N HIS A 325 12.82 -0.77 -6.17
CA HIS A 325 13.71 -1.71 -5.46
C HIS A 325 13.74 -3.11 -6.07
N ALA A 326 12.59 -3.65 -6.45
CA ALA A 326 12.48 -4.98 -7.06
C ALA A 326 11.87 -4.84 -8.45
N ASN A 327 12.46 -5.53 -9.43
CA ASN A 327 11.91 -5.64 -10.77
C ASN A 327 12.03 -7.07 -11.28
N THR A 328 11.12 -7.94 -10.85
CA THR A 328 10.77 -9.14 -11.63
C THR A 328 9.63 -8.85 -12.61
N PHE A 329 9.19 -7.59 -12.67
CA PHE A 329 8.07 -7.15 -13.48
C PHE A 329 8.51 -7.03 -14.93
N GLN A 330 8.05 -7.97 -15.76
CA GLN A 330 8.44 -8.02 -17.17
C GLN A 330 7.56 -7.16 -18.08
N ARG A 331 6.45 -6.60 -17.57
CA ARG A 331 5.64 -5.67 -18.34
C ARG A 331 6.31 -4.31 -18.39
N ASP A 332 6.21 -3.66 -19.53
CA ASP A 332 6.49 -2.23 -19.68
C ASP A 332 5.43 -1.43 -18.91
N LEU A 333 5.56 -1.36 -17.57
CA LEU A 333 4.72 -0.52 -16.70
C LEU A 333 4.66 0.93 -17.16
N PHE A 334 5.71 1.34 -17.85
CA PHE A 334 5.92 2.68 -18.33
C PHE A 334 6.20 2.54 -19.81
N PRO A 335 5.22 2.79 -20.70
CA PRO A 335 5.54 2.91 -22.12
C PRO A 335 6.67 3.92 -22.22
N ALA A 336 7.77 3.53 -22.87
CA ALA A 336 8.86 4.46 -23.15
C ALA A 336 8.20 5.71 -23.72
N SER A 337 8.35 6.85 -23.01
CA SER A 337 7.73 8.11 -23.38
C SER A 337 7.91 8.22 -24.89
N ALA A 338 6.81 8.19 -25.65
CA ALA A 338 6.89 8.37 -27.08
C ALA A 338 7.63 9.69 -27.25
N ALA A 339 8.92 9.62 -27.55
CA ALA A 339 9.77 10.79 -27.67
C ALA A 339 9.03 11.64 -28.67
N ALA A 340 8.52 12.79 -28.21
CA ALA A 340 7.63 13.62 -28.99
C ALA A 340 8.29 13.78 -30.35
N ALA A 341 7.76 13.10 -31.36
CA ALA A 341 8.30 13.21 -32.70
C ALA A 341 8.27 14.70 -33.00
N PRO A 342 9.39 15.33 -33.38
CA PRO A 342 9.42 16.76 -33.58
C PRO A 342 8.29 17.12 -34.54
N HIS A 343 7.34 17.93 -34.07
CA HIS A 343 6.30 18.49 -34.91
C HIS A 343 6.99 19.29 -36.02
N GLY A 344 7.15 18.65 -37.18
CA GLY A 344 7.83 19.21 -38.34
C GLY A 344 7.27 18.62 -39.62
N ALA A 345 6.27 19.34 -40.18
CA ALA A 345 5.83 19.36 -41.58
C ALA A 345 5.28 18.03 -42.17
N ALA A 346 4.26 17.99 -43.02
CA ALA A 346 3.73 19.01 -43.90
C ALA A 346 2.23 18.77 -44.15
N HIS A 347 1.48 19.87 -44.18
CA HIS A 347 0.25 19.98 -44.96
C HIS A 347 0.64 19.79 -46.43
N ALA A 348 0.26 18.67 -47.03
CA ALA A 348 0.19 18.53 -48.47
C ALA A 348 -1.29 18.36 -48.84
N ALA A 349 -1.87 19.46 -49.34
CA ALA A 349 -3.13 19.44 -50.04
C ALA A 349 -3.05 18.50 -51.24
N ARG A 350 -4.08 17.68 -51.45
CA ARG A 350 -4.44 17.16 -52.76
C ARG A 350 -5.95 17.30 -52.97
N LEU A 351 -6.27 18.25 -53.86
CA LEU A 351 -7.24 18.03 -54.92
C LEU A 351 -6.76 16.90 -55.83
#